data_AF-A0A8K1J5U6-F1
#
_entry.id   AF-A0A8K1J5U6-F1
#
_cell.length_a   1.000
_cell.length_b   1.000
_cell.length_c   1.000
_cell.angle_alpha   90.00
_cell.angle_beta   90.00
_cell.angle_gamma   90.00
#
_symmetry.space_group_name_H-M   'P 1'
#
loop_
_entity.id
_entity.type
_entity.pdbx_description
1 polymer ?
#
loop_
_entity_poly.entity_id
_entity_poly.type
_entity_poly.pdbx_seq_one_letter_code
_entity_poly.pdbx_strand_id
1 'polypeptide(L)'
;MATNSEQQVNATLTDSLLMDVLNPGYLPDISALQVPTGSYQGPYLEILEQPKQRGFRFRYPCEGPSHGGLPGEYSEKGKKSYPSVQLCNYKGPARIVVSLVTCDENPMPHAHSLIGKNASNGVVTVQIGPEQGMTASFPNLGIQHVTKKNVGYVLMDRYLKMQMLHTATLNALTTDPRVFDIGAMVDEATADGDRGEFDKQIADTIAEEEASKVRSLVEKQKNSMNLSVVRLCFQAYLPDDNGCFTKALPPCFSRSVYDSKAPSAANLKICRMDRNSGCVTGSDEVYLLCDKVQKDDIAVVFYEIDENGKRSWEGLGLFAPTDVHRQVAIVFKTPAYWNIAVERPVKVHLELRRKSDDETSDPVEFTYQPQMFDKEQIGSKRRKKIPHFSDYFKDGSGGGDPPTAGGGGGGGFSFSTFMFPGLLSFQQNPSTSQSSYQGGAGTSQEGEANESGQRQDKELSLTELAWNVAAICAAAVRDYAASGDMRYLLAVQRHLTAVQDDNGDTALHLAVINSQQEVIHCLVDVMAGLPESFVNEYNFLRQTPLHLAVITKQPRALDCLIKAGANPRLRDRHGNTAVHIACSYGDATSLKALLHYDVSKMVLNWQNYQGKRCWS
;
A
#
# COMPACT_ATOMS: atom_id res chain seq x y z
N MET A 1 -44.07 66.20 -1.37
CA MET A 1 -44.36 65.14 -2.37
C MET A 1 -43.19 65.14 -3.33
N ALA A 2 -42.61 63.99 -3.65
CA ALA A 2 -41.45 63.87 -4.54
C ALA A 2 -41.86 63.18 -5.84
N THR A 3 -41.38 63.68 -6.97
CA THR A 3 -41.59 63.10 -8.30
C THR A 3 -40.37 63.36 -9.18
N ASN A 4 -39.92 62.29 -9.86
CA ASN A 4 -39.04 62.25 -11.02
C ASN A 4 -37.57 62.71 -10.86
N SER A 5 -36.70 61.71 -11.05
CA SER A 5 -35.41 61.74 -11.79
C SER A 5 -34.25 62.63 -11.31
N GLU A 6 -33.05 62.04 -11.38
CA GLU A 6 -31.72 62.69 -11.28
C GLU A 6 -31.27 63.21 -9.91
N GLN A 7 -31.00 62.27 -8.99
CA GLN A 7 -29.77 62.33 -8.17
C GLN A 7 -29.41 60.98 -7.52
N GLN A 8 -28.13 60.80 -7.20
CA GLN A 8 -27.50 59.63 -6.55
C GLN A 8 -27.57 58.28 -7.29
N VAL A 9 -26.64 58.11 -8.23
CA VAL A 9 -25.96 56.83 -8.44
C VAL A 9 -25.07 56.54 -7.22
N ASN A 10 -25.13 55.33 -6.63
CA ASN A 10 -23.97 54.52 -6.20
C ASN A 10 -24.35 53.31 -5.32
N ALA A 11 -23.46 52.30 -5.32
CA ALA A 11 -23.31 51.20 -4.35
C ALA A 11 -24.52 50.26 -4.11
N THR A 12 -24.57 49.13 -4.83
CA THR A 12 -24.77 47.77 -4.27
C THR A 12 -24.57 46.67 -5.33
N LEU A 13 -23.32 46.41 -5.69
CA LEU A 13 -22.89 45.17 -6.35
C LEU A 13 -21.75 44.59 -5.50
N THR A 14 -22.12 43.85 -4.45
CA THR A 14 -21.22 43.37 -3.38
C THR A 14 -21.12 41.85 -3.37
N ASP A 15 -19.89 41.33 -3.50
CA ASP A 15 -19.37 39.99 -3.13
C ASP A 15 -20.05 38.69 -3.57
N SER A 16 -21.32 38.68 -3.98
CA SER A 16 -22.12 37.47 -4.24
C SER A 16 -21.66 36.62 -5.45
N LEU A 17 -20.61 37.03 -6.14
CA LEU A 17 -20.02 36.34 -7.30
C LEU A 17 -18.50 36.12 -7.18
N LEU A 18 -17.87 36.61 -6.11
CA LEU A 18 -16.41 36.49 -5.90
C LEU A 18 -16.04 35.30 -4.99
N MET A 19 -16.97 34.84 -4.15
CA MET A 19 -16.73 33.73 -3.20
C MET A 19 -16.87 32.33 -3.82
N ASP A 20 -17.62 32.16 -4.91
CA ASP A 20 -17.80 30.86 -5.60
C ASP A 20 -16.52 30.32 -6.28
N VAL A 21 -15.43 31.10 -6.29
CA VAL A 21 -14.15 30.76 -6.93
C VAL A 21 -13.09 30.30 -5.92
N LEU A 22 -13.33 30.44 -4.60
CA LEU A 22 -12.29 30.38 -3.57
C LEU A 22 -12.50 29.33 -2.45
N ASN A 23 -13.27 28.26 -2.69
CA ASN A 23 -13.36 27.14 -1.75
C ASN A 23 -13.36 25.77 -2.47
N PRO A 24 -12.44 24.83 -2.15
CA PRO A 24 -12.39 23.53 -2.79
C PRO A 24 -13.39 22.54 -2.17
N GLY A 25 -14.08 21.76 -3.01
CA GLY A 25 -14.76 20.53 -2.57
C GLY A 25 -16.29 20.58 -2.46
N TYR A 26 -16.99 21.06 -3.49
CA TYR A 26 -18.38 20.63 -3.72
C TYR A 26 -18.69 20.50 -5.21
N LEU A 27 -19.07 19.29 -5.63
CA LEU A 27 -19.66 19.01 -6.95
C LEU A 27 -21.08 18.47 -6.70
N PRO A 28 -22.12 19.02 -7.35
CA PRO A 28 -23.43 18.38 -7.36
C PRO A 28 -23.35 17.06 -8.16
N ASP A 29 -24.16 16.08 -7.78
CA ASP A 29 -24.16 14.77 -8.43
C ASP A 29 -24.68 14.87 -9.88
N ILE A 30 -23.74 14.73 -10.83
CA ILE A 30 -23.98 14.80 -12.26
C ILE A 30 -24.31 13.43 -12.90
N SER A 31 -24.47 12.36 -12.11
CA SER A 31 -24.89 11.04 -12.62
C SER A 31 -26.29 11.05 -13.27
N ALA A 32 -27.11 12.06 -12.99
CA ALA A 32 -28.43 12.27 -13.58
C ALA A 32 -28.43 13.06 -14.91
N LEU A 33 -27.30 13.61 -15.37
CA LEU A 33 -27.21 14.44 -16.58
C LEU A 33 -26.61 13.70 -17.77
N GLN A 34 -27.43 12.85 -18.41
CA GLN A 34 -27.14 12.30 -19.74
C GLN A 34 -27.27 13.38 -20.84
N VAL A 35 -26.27 14.26 -20.93
CA VAL A 35 -26.12 15.24 -22.01
C VAL A 35 -25.48 14.56 -23.22
N PRO A 36 -26.02 14.74 -24.46
CA PRO A 36 -25.40 14.20 -25.67
C PRO A 36 -24.00 14.75 -25.92
N THR A 37 -23.19 14.02 -26.70
CA THR A 37 -21.82 14.39 -27.11
C THR A 37 -21.78 15.56 -28.10
N GLY A 38 -22.11 16.76 -27.63
CA GLY A 38 -21.90 18.02 -28.35
C GLY A 38 -20.42 18.36 -28.44
N SER A 39 -19.91 18.61 -29.64
CA SER A 39 -18.51 18.95 -29.86
C SER A 39 -18.16 20.33 -29.30
N TYR A 40 -17.16 20.39 -28.43
CA TYR A 40 -16.60 21.66 -27.95
C TYR A 40 -15.89 22.36 -29.12
N GLN A 41 -16.49 23.44 -29.66
CA GLN A 41 -15.93 24.15 -30.83
C GLN A 41 -14.86 25.19 -30.47
N GLY A 42 -14.53 25.35 -29.18
CA GLY A 42 -13.47 26.23 -28.73
C GLY A 42 -12.06 25.70 -29.02
N PRO A 43 -11.04 26.58 -29.01
CA PRO A 43 -9.63 26.20 -29.10
C PRO A 43 -9.16 25.47 -27.84
N TYR A 44 -8.39 24.39 -28.01
CA TYR A 44 -7.90 23.56 -26.90
C TYR A 44 -6.51 22.97 -27.18
N LEU A 45 -5.77 22.62 -26.13
CA LEU A 45 -4.42 22.06 -26.23
C LEU A 45 -4.42 20.55 -25.96
N GLU A 46 -3.77 19.78 -26.82
CA GLU A 46 -3.75 18.31 -26.81
C GLU A 46 -2.30 17.78 -26.77
N ILE A 47 -2.03 16.72 -25.99
CA ILE A 47 -0.69 16.12 -25.91
C ILE A 47 -0.60 14.96 -26.92
N LEU A 48 0.15 15.16 -28.00
CA LEU A 48 0.41 14.14 -29.02
C LEU A 48 1.41 13.06 -28.56
N GLU A 49 2.45 13.48 -27.84
CA GLU A 49 3.43 12.57 -27.24
C GLU A 49 3.71 12.95 -25.79
N GLN A 50 3.43 12.03 -24.88
CA GLN A 50 3.72 12.15 -23.45
C GLN A 50 5.24 12.06 -23.19
N PRO A 51 5.76 12.66 -22.10
CA PRO A 51 7.14 12.44 -21.68
C PRO A 51 7.34 11.00 -21.20
N LYS A 52 8.53 10.45 -21.42
CA LYS A 52 8.90 9.14 -20.87
C LYS A 52 8.92 9.22 -19.34
N GLN A 53 8.03 8.47 -18.70
CA GLN A 53 7.78 8.57 -17.26
C GLN A 53 9.01 8.19 -16.42
N ARG A 54 9.79 7.20 -16.84
CA ARG A 54 10.90 6.62 -16.05
C ARG A 54 12.18 6.47 -16.87
N GLY A 55 13.31 6.32 -16.16
CA GLY A 55 14.65 6.23 -16.74
C GLY A 55 15.29 7.57 -17.14
N PHE A 56 14.59 8.70 -16.96
CA PHE A 56 15.19 10.03 -17.05
C PHE A 56 15.75 10.46 -15.70
N ARG A 57 16.90 11.14 -15.69
CA ARG A 57 17.59 11.59 -14.47
C ARG A 57 17.51 13.10 -14.31
N PHE A 58 17.04 13.57 -13.16
CA PHE A 58 17.10 14.99 -12.80
C PHE A 58 18.54 15.37 -12.39
N ARG A 59 18.95 16.61 -12.67
CA ARG A 59 20.36 17.02 -12.60
C ARG A 59 20.58 18.21 -11.68
N TYR A 60 21.50 18.08 -10.73
CA TYR A 60 21.91 19.24 -9.92
C TYR A 60 22.62 20.28 -10.78
N PRO A 61 22.56 21.59 -10.44
CA PRO A 61 23.24 22.64 -11.20
C PRO A 61 24.75 22.40 -11.40
N CYS A 62 25.41 21.74 -10.44
CA CYS A 62 26.82 21.38 -10.49
C CYS A 62 27.16 20.21 -11.45
N GLU A 63 26.19 19.52 -12.03
CA GLU A 63 26.43 18.45 -13.03
C GLU A 63 26.65 18.98 -14.45
N GLY A 64 26.36 20.27 -14.70
CA GLY A 64 26.39 20.88 -16.02
C GLY A 64 25.14 20.62 -16.87
N PRO A 65 24.96 21.36 -17.99
CA PRO A 65 23.69 21.44 -18.71
C PRO A 65 23.44 20.32 -19.74
N SER A 66 24.47 19.56 -20.14
CA SER A 66 24.50 18.83 -21.42
C SER A 66 24.26 17.32 -21.32
N HIS A 67 23.42 16.87 -20.38
CA HIS A 67 23.16 15.43 -20.13
C HIS A 67 22.06 14.79 -21.00
N GLY A 68 21.56 15.51 -22.01
CA GLY A 68 20.48 15.07 -22.90
C GLY A 68 19.09 15.52 -22.44
N GLY A 69 18.17 15.69 -23.41
CA GLY A 69 16.79 16.07 -23.16
C GLY A 69 15.89 14.90 -22.76
N LEU A 70 14.79 15.22 -22.08
CA LEU A 70 13.69 14.34 -21.70
C LEU A 70 13.10 13.68 -22.97
N PRO A 71 13.21 12.34 -23.12
CA PRO A 71 12.64 11.65 -24.26
C PRO A 71 11.11 11.58 -24.16
N GLY A 72 10.46 11.39 -25.30
CA GLY A 72 9.06 11.01 -25.39
C GLY A 72 8.84 9.55 -25.00
N GLU A 73 7.59 9.19 -24.68
CA GLU A 73 7.20 7.86 -24.23
C GLU A 73 7.67 6.77 -25.21
N TYR A 74 7.48 7.00 -26.51
CA TYR A 74 7.81 6.10 -27.62
C TYR A 74 9.28 6.19 -28.11
N SER A 75 10.16 6.85 -27.35
CA SER A 75 11.55 7.05 -27.78
C SER A 75 12.40 5.79 -27.57
N GLU A 76 13.08 5.37 -28.64
CA GLU A 76 13.85 4.13 -28.73
C GLU A 76 15.36 4.34 -28.95
N LYS A 77 16.14 3.25 -28.91
CA LYS A 77 17.59 3.21 -29.16
C LYS A 77 17.94 3.28 -30.66
N GLY A 78 17.37 4.24 -31.37
CA GLY A 78 17.64 4.50 -32.79
C GLY A 78 16.78 5.63 -33.34
N LYS A 79 15.48 5.60 -33.01
CA LYS A 79 14.52 6.67 -33.30
C LYS A 79 14.21 7.44 -32.01
N LYS A 80 14.76 8.65 -31.89
CA LYS A 80 14.45 9.54 -30.75
C LYS A 80 13.15 10.30 -31.02
N SER A 81 12.27 10.28 -30.03
CA SER A 81 11.01 11.03 -30.01
C SER A 81 10.93 11.84 -28.70
N TYR A 82 9.98 12.77 -28.59
CA TYR A 82 10.07 13.88 -27.64
C TYR A 82 8.69 14.39 -27.22
N PRO A 83 8.52 14.91 -25.98
CA PRO A 83 7.25 15.47 -25.54
C PRO A 83 6.73 16.49 -26.55
N SER A 84 5.49 16.31 -27.01
CA SER A 84 4.92 17.07 -28.14
C SER A 84 3.44 17.33 -27.94
N VAL A 85 2.98 18.54 -28.29
CA VAL A 85 1.60 19.02 -28.11
C VAL A 85 1.09 19.72 -29.36
N GLN A 86 -0.22 19.69 -29.58
CA GLN A 86 -0.89 20.37 -30.69
C GLN A 86 -2.00 21.29 -30.17
N LEU A 87 -2.10 22.47 -30.78
CA LEU A 87 -3.17 23.42 -30.52
C LEU A 87 -4.31 23.19 -31.53
N CYS A 88 -5.38 22.58 -31.06
CA CYS A 88 -6.54 22.18 -31.83
C CYS A 88 -7.59 23.32 -31.91
N ASN A 89 -8.45 23.29 -32.93
CA ASN A 89 -9.50 24.29 -33.22
C ASN A 89 -9.03 25.76 -33.35
N TYR A 90 -7.74 26.01 -33.58
CA TYR A 90 -7.19 27.35 -33.84
C TYR A 90 -6.15 27.33 -34.96
N LYS A 91 -6.06 28.42 -35.73
CA LYS A 91 -5.12 28.58 -36.85
C LYS A 91 -4.59 30.02 -36.90
N GLY A 92 -3.53 30.28 -36.15
CA GLY A 92 -2.88 31.58 -36.02
C GLY A 92 -1.60 31.47 -35.18
N PRO A 93 -0.92 32.58 -34.88
CA PRO A 93 0.19 32.54 -33.93
C PRO A 93 -0.33 32.23 -32.52
N ALA A 94 0.41 31.44 -31.76
CA ALA A 94 0.15 31.19 -30.34
C ALA A 94 1.46 30.97 -29.57
N ARG A 95 1.44 31.20 -28.26
CA ARG A 95 2.57 30.99 -27.36
C ARG A 95 2.26 29.85 -26.39
N ILE A 96 3.07 28.80 -26.42
CA ILE A 96 2.99 27.68 -25.48
C ILE A 96 4.09 27.84 -24.44
N VAL A 97 3.69 27.76 -23.18
CA VAL A 97 4.52 27.88 -21.99
C VAL A 97 4.50 26.53 -21.28
N VAL A 98 5.68 25.99 -20.96
CA VAL A 98 5.84 24.72 -20.26
C VAL A 98 6.45 24.97 -18.89
N SER A 99 5.81 24.49 -17.84
CA SER A 99 6.27 24.59 -16.46
C SER A 99 6.27 23.22 -15.76
N LEU A 100 6.82 23.16 -14.55
CA LEU A 100 6.82 21.98 -13.70
C LEU A 100 5.86 22.18 -12.53
N VAL A 101 4.97 21.21 -12.33
CA VAL A 101 4.00 21.18 -11.23
C VAL A 101 4.11 19.88 -10.42
N THR A 102 3.54 19.88 -9.22
CA THR A 102 3.43 18.69 -8.37
C THR A 102 2.48 17.66 -8.98
N CYS A 103 2.48 16.44 -8.41
CA CYS A 103 1.66 15.33 -8.92
C CYS A 103 0.33 15.15 -8.20
N ASP A 104 0.04 16.04 -7.24
CA ASP A 104 -1.14 16.02 -6.37
C ASP A 104 -2.45 16.24 -7.15
N GLU A 105 -3.60 16.08 -6.48
CA GLU A 105 -4.93 16.34 -7.06
C GLU A 105 -5.09 17.79 -7.53
N ASN A 106 -4.50 18.73 -6.79
CA ASN A 106 -4.40 20.15 -7.15
C ASN A 106 -2.93 20.47 -7.49
N PRO A 107 -2.54 20.54 -8.78
CA PRO A 107 -1.13 20.68 -9.17
C PRO A 107 -0.55 22.07 -8.82
N MET A 108 0.33 22.11 -7.82
CA MET A 108 1.02 23.33 -7.38
C MET A 108 2.36 23.52 -8.14
N PRO A 109 2.92 24.74 -8.22
CA PRO A 109 4.23 24.97 -8.84
C PRO A 109 5.34 24.16 -8.16
N HIS A 110 6.08 23.33 -8.91
CA HIS A 110 7.17 22.52 -8.34
C HIS A 110 8.45 23.35 -8.16
N ALA A 111 9.33 22.99 -7.23
CA ALA A 111 10.61 23.69 -7.04
C ALA A 111 11.62 23.45 -8.18
N HIS A 112 11.66 22.25 -8.78
CA HIS A 112 12.59 21.91 -9.86
C HIS A 112 12.34 22.77 -11.10
N SER A 113 13.43 23.12 -11.81
CA SER A 113 13.41 24.07 -12.93
C SER A 113 13.59 23.38 -14.27
N LEU A 114 12.82 23.75 -15.29
CA LEU A 114 13.13 23.36 -16.66
C LEU A 114 14.35 24.13 -17.15
N ILE A 115 15.27 23.41 -17.78
CA ILE A 115 16.42 23.92 -18.51
C ILE A 115 16.35 23.43 -19.96
N GLY A 116 16.95 24.14 -20.91
CA GLY A 116 16.91 23.75 -22.31
C GLY A 116 16.93 24.93 -23.27
N LYS A 117 16.58 24.66 -24.53
CA LYS A 117 16.33 25.72 -25.52
C LYS A 117 15.07 26.51 -25.10
N ASN A 118 15.17 27.83 -25.16
CA ASN A 118 14.12 28.78 -24.76
C ASN A 118 13.64 28.62 -23.30
N ALA A 119 14.51 28.13 -22.42
CA ALA A 119 14.25 28.08 -20.98
C ALA A 119 14.65 29.41 -20.30
N SER A 120 13.73 29.98 -19.53
CA SER A 120 13.94 31.20 -18.72
C SER A 120 13.27 31.00 -17.36
N ASN A 121 14.00 31.26 -16.26
CA ASN A 121 13.49 31.16 -14.89
C ASN A 121 12.78 29.82 -14.54
N GLY A 122 13.22 28.71 -15.13
CA GLY A 122 12.67 27.37 -14.88
C GLY A 122 11.41 27.02 -15.69
N VAL A 123 11.03 27.87 -16.65
CA VAL A 123 9.88 27.75 -17.55
C VAL A 123 10.38 27.79 -19.00
N VAL A 124 9.78 27.02 -19.90
CA VAL A 124 10.17 26.99 -21.33
C VAL A 124 9.08 27.62 -22.19
N THR A 125 9.44 28.55 -23.07
CA THR A 125 8.49 29.25 -23.94
C THR A 125 8.77 28.98 -25.42
N VAL A 126 7.73 28.57 -26.16
CA VAL A 126 7.78 28.34 -27.60
C VAL A 126 6.62 29.09 -28.27
N GLN A 127 6.89 29.74 -29.39
CA GLN A 127 5.83 30.27 -30.25
C GLN A 127 5.60 29.30 -31.41
N ILE A 128 4.33 28.99 -31.67
CA ILE A 128 3.87 28.19 -32.80
C ILE A 128 3.05 29.04 -33.77
N GLY A 129 2.95 28.57 -35.01
CA GLY A 129 2.13 29.18 -36.05
C GLY A 129 1.65 28.16 -37.08
N PRO A 130 0.83 28.59 -38.06
CA PRO A 130 0.20 27.70 -39.03
C PRO A 130 1.21 26.94 -39.91
N GLU A 131 2.39 27.52 -40.18
CA GLU A 131 3.48 26.87 -40.94
C GLU A 131 3.99 25.58 -40.28
N GLN A 132 3.84 25.46 -38.96
CA GLN A 132 4.32 24.33 -38.15
C GLN A 132 3.19 23.33 -37.83
N GLY A 133 2.06 23.39 -38.53
CA GLY A 133 0.91 22.51 -38.28
C GLY A 133 0.26 22.68 -36.90
N MET A 134 0.46 23.84 -36.26
CA MET A 134 0.02 24.13 -34.89
C MET A 134 0.59 23.20 -33.81
N THR A 135 1.75 22.57 -34.08
CA THR A 135 2.38 21.58 -33.21
C THR A 135 3.70 22.10 -32.62
N ALA A 136 3.89 21.91 -31.32
CA ALA A 136 5.17 22.13 -30.63
C ALA A 136 5.78 20.79 -30.19
N SER A 137 7.11 20.65 -30.30
CA SER A 137 7.88 19.52 -29.79
C SER A 137 9.08 20.01 -29.01
N PHE A 138 9.43 19.35 -27.91
CA PHE A 138 10.36 19.88 -26.90
C PHE A 138 11.65 19.02 -26.72
N PRO A 139 12.52 18.92 -27.74
CA PRO A 139 13.59 17.90 -27.79
C PRO A 139 14.79 18.11 -26.84
N ASN A 140 14.82 19.19 -26.07
CA ASN A 140 15.96 19.58 -25.24
C ASN A 140 15.54 20.01 -23.81
N LEU A 141 14.43 19.49 -23.29
CA LEU A 141 14.03 19.72 -21.89
C LEU A 141 14.93 18.93 -20.92
N GLY A 142 15.64 19.61 -20.03
CA GLY A 142 16.23 19.03 -18.83
C GLY A 142 15.45 19.44 -17.58
N ILE A 143 15.48 18.61 -16.54
CA ILE A 143 14.90 18.91 -15.23
C ILE A 143 16.06 19.15 -14.24
N GLN A 144 16.19 20.39 -13.79
CA GLN A 144 17.21 20.81 -12.85
C GLN A 144 16.72 20.59 -11.41
N HIS A 145 17.41 19.71 -10.69
CA HIS A 145 17.07 19.27 -9.34
C HIS A 145 17.50 20.30 -8.29
N VAL A 146 16.54 20.81 -7.51
CA VAL A 146 16.76 21.74 -6.38
C VAL A 146 17.10 20.96 -5.10
N THR A 147 18.08 21.43 -4.33
CA THR A 147 18.45 20.82 -3.04
C THR A 147 17.36 21.05 -1.98
N LYS A 148 17.11 20.09 -1.07
CA LYS A 148 16.05 20.22 -0.04
C LYS A 148 16.19 21.50 0.82
N LYS A 149 17.42 22.01 1.01
CA LYS A 149 17.67 23.29 1.70
C LYS A 149 17.14 24.51 0.96
N ASN A 150 17.17 24.50 -0.38
CA ASN A 150 16.85 25.66 -1.22
C ASN A 150 15.38 25.69 -1.68
N VAL A 151 14.62 24.62 -1.44
CA VAL A 151 13.20 24.47 -1.87
C VAL A 151 12.35 25.68 -1.48
N GLY A 152 12.39 26.10 -0.21
CA GLY A 152 11.56 27.22 0.27
C GLY A 152 11.87 28.54 -0.45
N TYR A 153 13.14 28.83 -0.68
CA TYR A 153 13.56 30.03 -1.43
C TYR A 153 13.11 29.99 -2.90
N VAL A 154 13.27 28.85 -3.57
CA VAL A 154 12.86 28.69 -4.98
C VAL A 154 11.34 28.70 -5.16
N LEU A 155 10.58 28.17 -4.19
CA LEU A 155 9.12 28.34 -4.16
C LEU A 155 8.75 29.81 -3.97
N MET A 156 9.34 30.50 -2.99
CA MET A 156 9.04 31.91 -2.69
C MET A 156 9.26 32.81 -3.94
N ASP A 157 10.39 32.64 -4.62
CA ASP A 157 10.70 33.33 -5.88
C ASP A 157 9.65 33.07 -6.99
N ARG A 158 9.14 31.84 -7.09
CA ARG A 158 8.08 31.48 -8.05
C ARG A 158 6.74 32.09 -7.68
N TYR A 159 6.31 32.02 -6.42
CA TYR A 159 5.04 32.60 -6.00
C TYR A 159 5.01 34.12 -6.13
N LEU A 160 6.10 34.83 -5.78
CA LEU A 160 6.20 36.27 -6.06
C LEU A 160 6.08 36.56 -7.57
N LYS A 161 6.79 35.81 -8.43
CA LYS A 161 6.71 36.02 -9.88
C LYS A 161 5.32 35.71 -10.44
N MET A 162 4.63 34.71 -9.91
CA MET A 162 3.23 34.42 -10.27
C MET A 162 2.27 35.52 -9.81
N GLN A 163 2.42 36.04 -8.59
CA GLN A 163 1.64 37.21 -8.13
C GLN A 163 1.91 38.43 -9.01
N MET A 164 3.18 38.78 -9.27
CA MET A 164 3.53 39.92 -10.15
C MET A 164 2.92 39.78 -11.55
N LEU A 165 2.93 38.57 -12.13
CA LEU A 165 2.27 38.32 -13.42
C LEU A 165 0.75 38.41 -13.33
N HIS A 166 0.14 37.94 -12.24
CA HIS A 166 -1.30 38.04 -12.01
C HIS A 166 -1.73 39.50 -11.85
N THR A 167 -1.07 40.28 -10.99
CA THR A 167 -1.32 41.73 -10.82
C THR A 167 -1.09 42.49 -12.14
N ALA A 168 -0.03 42.20 -12.90
CA ALA A 168 0.18 42.82 -14.20
C ALA A 168 -0.92 42.45 -15.22
N THR A 169 -1.47 41.23 -15.15
CA THR A 169 -2.59 40.80 -15.99
C THR A 169 -3.90 41.48 -15.59
N LEU A 170 -4.18 41.58 -14.28
CA LEU A 170 -5.33 42.32 -13.76
C LEU A 170 -5.26 43.80 -14.17
N ASN A 171 -4.11 44.45 -13.97
CA ASN A 171 -3.90 45.84 -14.34
C ASN A 171 -4.12 46.07 -15.86
N ALA A 172 -3.69 45.13 -16.71
CA ALA A 172 -3.92 45.18 -18.16
C ALA A 172 -5.37 44.85 -18.59
N LEU A 173 -6.19 44.28 -17.70
CA LEU A 173 -7.62 44.06 -17.89
C LEU A 173 -8.46 45.21 -17.32
N THR A 174 -7.95 45.96 -16.33
CA THR A 174 -8.62 47.14 -15.77
C THR A 174 -8.34 48.44 -16.53
N THR A 175 -7.42 48.46 -17.50
CA THR A 175 -7.12 49.62 -18.35
C THR A 175 -8.22 49.93 -19.39
N ASP A 176 -9.44 50.24 -18.92
CA ASP A 176 -10.26 51.26 -19.59
C ASP A 176 -9.48 52.57 -19.53
N PRO A 177 -9.33 53.35 -20.62
CA PRO A 177 -8.58 54.62 -20.66
C PRO A 177 -9.05 55.76 -19.72
N ARG A 178 -9.83 55.46 -18.67
CA ARG A 178 -10.39 56.42 -17.70
C ARG A 178 -10.31 55.98 -16.23
N VAL A 179 -9.62 54.88 -15.90
CA VAL A 179 -9.54 54.36 -14.51
C VAL A 179 -8.10 54.04 -14.10
N PHE A 180 -7.59 54.84 -13.14
CA PHE A 180 -6.34 54.65 -12.37
C PHE A 180 -5.04 54.32 -13.15
N ASP A 181 -4.40 55.37 -13.67
CA ASP A 181 -2.96 55.36 -13.95
C ASP A 181 -2.17 55.60 -12.66
N ILE A 182 -1.54 54.55 -12.13
CA ILE A 182 -0.68 54.59 -10.92
C ILE A 182 0.77 55.01 -11.27
N GLY A 183 1.13 55.07 -12.57
CA GLY A 183 2.44 55.52 -13.04
C GLY A 183 2.56 57.05 -13.19
N ALA A 184 1.45 57.75 -13.44
CA ALA A 184 1.47 59.19 -13.75
C ALA A 184 1.68 60.13 -12.54
N MET A 185 1.53 59.66 -11.30
CA MET A 185 1.60 60.52 -10.09
C MET A 185 3.02 60.71 -9.51
N VAL A 186 4.05 60.74 -10.37
CA VAL A 186 5.46 60.90 -9.93
C VAL A 186 6.00 62.32 -10.13
N ASP A 187 5.55 63.06 -11.15
CA ASP A 187 6.18 64.35 -11.54
C ASP A 187 5.43 65.63 -11.12
N GLU A 188 4.13 65.61 -10.82
CA GLU A 188 3.38 66.82 -10.37
C GLU A 188 2.53 66.57 -9.11
N ALA A 189 3.13 66.77 -7.93
CA ALA A 189 2.42 66.82 -6.64
C ALA A 189 3.09 67.78 -5.65
N THR A 190 2.98 69.09 -5.90
CA THR A 190 3.29 70.09 -4.87
C THR A 190 2.12 70.19 -3.88
N ALA A 191 2.43 70.11 -2.58
CA ALA A 191 1.54 70.40 -1.45
C ALA A 191 0.21 69.63 -1.34
N ASP A 192 0.24 68.45 -0.71
CA ASP A 192 -0.36 68.31 0.63
C ASP A 192 0.16 67.05 1.35
N GLY A 193 0.79 67.23 2.52
CA GLY A 193 1.50 66.17 3.23
C GLY A 193 0.74 65.62 4.43
N ASP A 194 -0.11 64.61 4.22
CA ASP A 194 -0.64 63.74 5.29
C ASP A 194 -1.22 62.42 4.72
N ARG A 195 -2.11 62.52 3.72
CA ARG A 195 -2.86 61.35 3.18
C ARG A 195 -1.98 60.26 2.57
N GLY A 196 -0.92 60.65 1.87
CA GLY A 196 -0.01 59.73 1.19
C GLY A 196 0.78 58.81 2.13
N GLU A 197 0.86 59.09 3.43
CA GLU A 197 1.50 58.20 4.40
C GLU A 197 0.52 57.13 4.93
N PHE A 198 -0.77 57.49 5.11
CA PHE A 198 -1.82 56.57 5.55
C PHE A 198 -2.18 55.54 4.47
N ASP A 199 -2.42 55.99 3.24
CA ASP A 199 -2.74 55.09 2.11
C ASP A 199 -1.56 54.14 1.81
N LYS A 200 -0.32 54.62 1.99
CA LYS A 200 0.88 53.81 1.88
C LYS A 200 1.01 52.80 3.01
N GLN A 201 0.75 53.16 4.27
CA GLN A 201 0.72 52.21 5.38
C GLN A 201 -0.31 51.09 5.15
N ILE A 202 -1.48 51.41 4.59
CA ILE A 202 -2.49 50.41 4.23
C ILE A 202 -1.99 49.50 3.11
N ALA A 203 -1.40 50.06 2.04
CA ALA A 203 -0.83 49.29 0.94
C ALA A 203 0.32 48.36 1.40
N ASP A 204 1.25 48.87 2.21
CA ASP A 204 2.35 48.11 2.78
C ASP A 204 1.83 47.01 3.74
N THR A 205 0.77 47.28 4.52
CA THR A 205 0.12 46.28 5.40
C THR A 205 -0.55 45.15 4.59
N ILE A 206 -1.29 45.48 3.53
CA ILE A 206 -1.91 44.50 2.63
C ILE A 206 -0.83 43.67 1.92
N ALA A 207 0.26 44.29 1.48
CA ALA A 207 1.39 43.61 0.88
C ALA A 207 2.12 42.66 1.86
N GLU A 208 2.30 43.06 3.13
CA GLU A 208 2.82 42.19 4.20
C GLU A 208 1.84 41.05 4.53
N GLU A 209 0.53 41.27 4.53
CA GLU A 209 -0.48 40.22 4.76
C GLU A 209 -0.46 39.18 3.62
N GLU A 210 -0.46 39.60 2.36
CA GLU A 210 -0.33 38.72 1.20
C GLU A 210 1.02 37.99 1.17
N ALA A 211 2.11 38.68 1.48
CA ALA A 211 3.42 38.04 1.65
C ALA A 211 3.42 37.04 2.81
N SER A 212 2.62 37.24 3.86
CA SER A 212 2.44 36.29 4.98
C SER A 212 1.62 35.06 4.58
N LYS A 213 0.56 35.23 3.78
CA LYS A 213 -0.19 34.12 3.17
C LYS A 213 0.71 33.27 2.28
N VAL A 214 1.52 33.91 1.42
CA VAL A 214 2.51 33.22 0.57
C VAL A 214 3.58 32.52 1.41
N ARG A 215 4.15 33.17 2.44
CA ARG A 215 5.09 32.53 3.38
C ARG A 215 4.49 31.26 4.01
N SER A 216 3.22 31.30 4.43
CA SER A 216 2.51 30.13 4.97
C SER A 216 2.31 29.01 3.94
N LEU A 217 1.87 29.34 2.72
CA LEU A 217 1.67 28.39 1.63
C LEU A 217 2.99 27.71 1.22
N VAL A 218 4.06 28.50 1.05
CA VAL A 218 5.41 28.03 0.71
C VAL A 218 5.92 27.04 1.76
N GLU A 219 5.77 27.33 3.05
CA GLU A 219 6.27 26.46 4.11
C GLU A 219 5.45 25.16 4.24
N LYS A 220 4.12 25.21 4.01
CA LYS A 220 3.29 24.01 3.88
C LYS A 220 3.75 23.13 2.71
N GLN A 221 3.85 23.70 1.51
CA GLN A 221 4.22 22.95 0.29
C GLN A 221 5.66 22.41 0.34
N LYS A 222 6.61 23.18 0.89
CA LYS A 222 8.01 22.76 1.13
C LYS A 222 8.11 21.48 1.96
N ASN A 223 7.18 21.25 2.88
CA ASN A 223 7.18 20.09 3.77
C ASN A 223 6.53 18.85 3.13
N SER A 224 5.53 19.01 2.27
CA SER A 224 4.88 17.90 1.55
C SER A 224 5.52 17.53 0.20
N MET A 225 6.18 18.47 -0.48
CA MET A 225 6.57 18.29 -1.88
C MET A 225 7.62 17.19 -2.09
N ASN A 226 7.23 16.21 -2.92
CA ASN A 226 8.09 15.14 -3.35
C ASN A 226 9.08 15.59 -4.45
N LEU A 227 10.38 15.59 -4.14
CA LEU A 227 11.43 15.97 -5.09
C LEU A 227 11.79 14.85 -6.10
N SER A 228 11.25 13.62 -5.95
CA SER A 228 11.52 12.52 -6.89
C SER A 228 10.59 12.45 -8.10
N VAL A 229 9.51 13.23 -8.12
CA VAL A 229 8.49 13.17 -9.18
C VAL A 229 7.99 14.57 -9.53
N VAL A 230 7.74 14.80 -10.82
CA VAL A 230 7.20 16.07 -11.36
C VAL A 230 6.19 15.78 -12.46
N ARG A 231 5.36 16.77 -12.79
CA ARG A 231 4.46 16.74 -13.95
C ARG A 231 4.72 17.98 -14.81
N LEU A 232 4.69 17.84 -16.14
CA LEU A 232 4.74 18.99 -17.04
C LEU A 232 3.33 19.60 -17.11
N CYS A 233 3.25 20.92 -16.99
CA CYS A 233 2.07 21.69 -17.35
C CYS A 233 2.34 22.41 -18.66
N PHE A 234 1.48 22.20 -19.66
CA PHE A 234 1.50 22.89 -20.95
C PHE A 234 0.35 23.92 -20.96
N GLN A 235 0.71 25.19 -21.01
CA GLN A 235 -0.22 26.31 -20.98
C GLN A 235 -0.15 27.07 -22.31
N ALA A 236 -1.28 27.21 -23.01
CA ALA A 236 -1.34 27.96 -24.27
C ALA A 236 -1.92 29.36 -24.05
N TYR A 237 -1.35 30.33 -24.77
CA TYR A 237 -1.80 31.72 -24.83
C TYR A 237 -2.01 32.13 -26.29
N LEU A 238 -3.19 32.64 -26.59
CA LEU A 238 -3.55 33.23 -27.88
C LEU A 238 -3.31 34.75 -27.85
N PRO A 239 -3.09 35.39 -29.02
CA PRO A 239 -2.98 36.84 -29.10
C PRO A 239 -4.30 37.53 -28.75
N ASP A 240 -4.20 38.62 -27.99
CA ASP A 240 -5.19 39.68 -27.97
C ASP A 240 -5.14 40.54 -29.24
N ASP A 241 -6.01 41.53 -29.27
CA ASP A 241 -6.27 42.34 -30.45
C ASP A 241 -5.14 43.38 -30.69
N ASN A 242 -4.23 43.52 -29.70
CA ASN A 242 -2.96 44.26 -29.80
C ASN A 242 -1.78 43.35 -30.21
N GLY A 243 -2.01 42.04 -30.39
CA GLY A 243 -0.99 41.04 -30.72
C GLY A 243 -0.21 40.49 -29.51
N CYS A 244 -0.58 40.85 -28.28
CA CYS A 244 0.05 40.35 -27.06
C CYS A 244 -0.55 39.01 -26.65
N PHE A 245 0.29 38.06 -26.21
CA PHE A 245 -0.16 36.68 -25.90
C PHE A 245 -0.76 36.58 -24.49
N THR A 246 -1.98 37.10 -24.31
CA THR A 246 -2.67 37.22 -23.02
C THR A 246 -3.87 36.27 -22.86
N LYS A 247 -4.56 35.90 -23.95
CA LYS A 247 -5.77 35.06 -23.91
C LYS A 247 -5.41 33.60 -23.61
N ALA A 248 -5.41 33.24 -22.32
CA ALA A 248 -5.06 31.90 -21.84
C ALA A 248 -6.13 30.83 -22.14
N LEU A 249 -5.71 29.63 -22.52
CA LEU A 249 -6.56 28.44 -22.64
C LEU A 249 -6.47 27.56 -21.37
N PRO A 250 -7.32 26.52 -21.19
CA PRO A 250 -7.15 25.58 -20.09
C PRO A 250 -5.77 24.88 -20.12
N PRO A 251 -5.09 24.72 -18.97
CA PRO A 251 -3.81 24.00 -18.90
C PRO A 251 -3.98 22.52 -19.19
N CYS A 252 -3.03 21.94 -19.93
CA CYS A 252 -2.95 20.51 -20.19
C CYS A 252 -1.77 19.89 -19.43
N PHE A 253 -2.02 18.83 -18.65
CA PHE A 253 -1.00 18.22 -17.80
C PHE A 253 -0.50 16.89 -18.37
N SER A 254 0.80 16.63 -18.27
CA SER A 254 1.40 15.37 -18.70
C SER A 254 1.15 14.21 -17.73
N ARG A 255 1.53 13.00 -18.15
CA ARG A 255 1.85 11.91 -17.21
C ARG A 255 3.03 12.31 -16.32
N SER A 256 3.11 11.73 -15.13
CA SER A 256 4.18 12.00 -14.16
C SER A 256 5.54 11.49 -14.65
N VAL A 257 6.59 12.29 -14.42
CA VAL A 257 7.98 11.97 -14.73
C VAL A 257 8.73 11.79 -13.41
N TYR A 258 9.42 10.67 -13.26
CA TYR A 258 10.10 10.28 -12.04
C TYR A 258 11.63 10.30 -12.24
N ASP A 259 12.37 10.73 -11.21
CA ASP A 259 13.84 10.75 -11.24
C ASP A 259 14.42 9.35 -11.10
N SER A 260 15.14 8.89 -12.13
CA SER A 260 15.84 7.60 -12.12
C SER A 260 17.02 7.53 -11.14
N LYS A 261 17.27 8.57 -10.32
CA LYS A 261 18.17 8.53 -9.16
C LYS A 261 17.46 8.46 -7.80
N ALA A 262 16.15 8.63 -7.74
CA ALA A 262 15.39 8.36 -6.53
C ALA A 262 15.24 6.85 -6.30
N PRO A 263 15.45 6.32 -5.07
CA PRO A 263 15.35 4.88 -4.82
C PRO A 263 13.98 4.26 -5.15
N SER A 264 12.91 5.02 -4.96
CA SER A 264 11.52 4.61 -5.23
C SER A 264 11.11 4.70 -6.70
N ALA A 265 11.99 5.18 -7.58
CA ALA A 265 11.74 5.33 -9.02
C ALA A 265 12.94 4.94 -9.90
N ALA A 266 13.92 4.25 -9.32
CA ALA A 266 15.01 3.66 -10.08
C ALA A 266 14.46 2.54 -10.96
N ASN A 267 14.82 2.54 -12.25
CA ASN A 267 14.40 1.49 -13.18
C ASN A 267 14.83 0.11 -12.66
N LEU A 268 13.89 -0.84 -12.59
CA LEU A 268 14.20 -2.19 -12.13
C LEU A 268 14.92 -2.97 -13.22
N LYS A 269 15.98 -3.69 -12.84
CA LYS A 269 16.75 -4.49 -13.79
C LYS A 269 17.44 -5.66 -13.12
N ILE A 270 17.25 -6.86 -13.67
CA ILE A 270 18.06 -8.04 -13.38
C ILE A 270 19.35 -7.90 -14.20
N CYS A 271 20.50 -7.92 -13.53
CA CYS A 271 21.81 -7.76 -14.15
C CYS A 271 22.49 -9.11 -14.40
N ARG A 272 22.45 -10.04 -13.43
CA ARG A 272 22.87 -11.46 -13.55
C ARG A 272 22.16 -12.33 -12.51
N MET A 273 22.19 -13.65 -12.71
CA MET A 273 21.84 -14.67 -11.72
C MET A 273 22.92 -15.75 -11.69
N ASP A 274 23.07 -16.47 -10.58
CA ASP A 274 23.94 -17.66 -10.49
C ASP A 274 23.31 -18.90 -11.14
N ARG A 275 21.99 -19.06 -11.01
CA ARG A 275 21.19 -20.16 -11.57
C ARG A 275 20.04 -19.61 -12.41
N ASN A 276 19.89 -20.15 -13.61
CA ASN A 276 18.73 -19.95 -14.49
C ASN A 276 17.82 -21.20 -14.56
N SER A 277 18.01 -22.16 -13.64
CA SER A 277 17.15 -23.34 -13.51
C SER A 277 17.15 -23.90 -12.09
N GLY A 278 16.10 -24.67 -11.76
CA GLY A 278 15.87 -25.26 -10.44
C GLY A 278 14.80 -26.35 -10.49
N CYS A 279 14.59 -27.09 -9.39
CA CYS A 279 13.62 -28.17 -9.32
C CYS A 279 12.18 -27.65 -9.27
N VAL A 280 11.23 -28.35 -9.90
CA VAL A 280 9.78 -28.06 -9.86
C VAL A 280 9.18 -28.01 -8.45
N THR A 281 9.83 -28.63 -7.46
CA THR A 281 9.46 -28.52 -6.04
C THR A 281 9.76 -27.15 -5.43
N GLY A 282 10.48 -26.27 -6.13
CA GLY A 282 11.01 -25.03 -5.59
C GLY A 282 12.02 -25.26 -4.46
N SER A 283 12.18 -24.24 -3.62
CA SER A 283 13.13 -24.17 -2.49
C SER A 283 14.62 -24.11 -2.86
N ASP A 284 14.99 -24.18 -4.14
CA ASP A 284 16.37 -23.90 -4.59
C ASP A 284 16.73 -22.44 -4.29
N GLU A 285 17.88 -22.24 -3.64
CA GLU A 285 18.46 -20.93 -3.34
C GLU A 285 19.18 -20.36 -4.57
N VAL A 286 18.92 -19.07 -4.86
CA VAL A 286 19.37 -18.36 -6.05
C VAL A 286 19.90 -16.98 -5.65
N TYR A 287 21.04 -16.60 -6.22
CA TYR A 287 21.71 -15.32 -6.03
C TYR A 287 21.48 -14.43 -7.27
N LEU A 288 20.63 -13.42 -7.13
CA LEU A 288 20.29 -12.48 -8.19
C LEU A 288 21.00 -11.14 -7.95
N LEU A 289 21.74 -10.67 -8.96
CA LEU A 289 22.37 -9.35 -8.98
C LEU A 289 21.49 -8.38 -9.78
N CYS A 290 21.21 -7.20 -9.24
CA CYS A 290 20.27 -6.24 -9.80
C CYS A 290 20.80 -4.80 -9.76
N ASP A 291 20.15 -3.90 -10.50
CA ASP A 291 20.25 -2.46 -10.24
C ASP A 291 19.56 -2.11 -8.90
N LYS A 292 19.64 -0.84 -8.47
CA LYS A 292 19.41 -0.46 -7.07
C LYS A 292 17.95 -0.60 -6.60
N VAL A 293 17.67 -1.52 -5.69
CA VAL A 293 16.34 -1.82 -5.11
C VAL A 293 16.17 -1.36 -3.65
N GLN A 294 14.93 -1.32 -3.15
CA GLN A 294 14.63 -1.12 -1.72
C GLN A 294 14.19 -2.44 -1.08
N LYS A 295 14.81 -2.83 0.04
CA LYS A 295 14.67 -4.18 0.62
C LYS A 295 13.24 -4.57 1.05
N ASP A 296 12.45 -3.59 1.48
CA ASP A 296 11.09 -3.80 1.98
C ASP A 296 10.08 -3.75 0.81
N ASP A 297 10.41 -3.00 -0.24
CA ASP A 297 9.60 -2.66 -1.42
C ASP A 297 10.17 -3.30 -2.70
N ILE A 298 10.40 -4.62 -2.64
CA ILE A 298 10.81 -5.43 -3.79
C ILE A 298 10.29 -6.85 -3.66
N ALA A 299 9.92 -7.45 -4.79
CA ALA A 299 9.56 -8.85 -4.95
C ALA A 299 10.30 -9.45 -6.16
N VAL A 300 10.50 -10.77 -6.15
CA VAL A 300 10.94 -11.56 -7.30
C VAL A 300 9.72 -12.36 -7.76
N VAL A 301 9.32 -12.20 -9.02
CA VAL A 301 8.07 -12.75 -9.56
C VAL A 301 8.40 -13.73 -10.69
N PHE A 302 7.99 -14.98 -10.52
CA PHE A 302 8.02 -16.02 -11.54
C PHE A 302 6.64 -16.12 -12.19
N TYR A 303 6.56 -16.28 -13.51
CA TYR A 303 5.28 -16.45 -14.19
C TYR A 303 5.38 -17.25 -15.50
N GLU A 304 4.30 -17.95 -15.82
CA GLU A 304 4.10 -18.64 -17.09
C GLU A 304 3.14 -17.85 -17.97
N ILE A 305 3.34 -17.88 -19.28
CA ILE A 305 2.51 -17.15 -20.27
C ILE A 305 1.89 -18.18 -21.22
N ASP A 306 0.57 -18.19 -21.30
CA ASP A 306 -0.17 -19.04 -22.26
C ASP A 306 0.06 -18.63 -23.71
N GLU A 307 -0.33 -19.51 -24.64
CA GLU A 307 -0.42 -19.22 -26.09
C GLU A 307 -1.21 -17.94 -26.42
N ASN A 308 -2.12 -17.53 -25.52
CA ASN A 308 -2.92 -16.29 -25.63
C ASN A 308 -2.21 -15.03 -25.10
N GLY A 309 -0.93 -15.11 -24.72
CA GLY A 309 -0.14 -13.97 -24.21
C GLY A 309 -0.51 -13.52 -22.78
N LYS A 310 -1.31 -14.31 -22.05
CA LYS A 310 -1.78 -14.00 -20.68
C LYS A 310 -0.96 -14.78 -19.64
N ARG A 311 -0.67 -14.14 -18.49
CA ARG A 311 -0.12 -14.84 -17.31
C ARG A 311 -1.12 -15.91 -16.81
N SER A 312 -0.71 -17.16 -16.79
CA SER A 312 -1.53 -18.30 -16.35
C SER A 312 -1.12 -18.87 -14.98
N TRP A 313 0.16 -18.75 -14.65
CA TRP A 313 0.69 -18.97 -13.31
C TRP A 313 1.54 -17.76 -12.88
N GLU A 314 1.47 -17.41 -11.59
CA GLU A 314 2.41 -16.50 -10.93
C GLU A 314 2.87 -17.13 -9.60
N GLY A 315 4.15 -17.01 -9.27
CA GLY A 315 4.76 -17.49 -8.03
C GLY A 315 5.81 -16.52 -7.52
N LEU A 316 5.83 -16.27 -6.21
CA LEU A 316 6.75 -15.31 -5.60
C LEU A 316 8.01 -16.00 -5.07
N GLY A 317 9.18 -15.45 -5.38
CA GLY A 317 10.44 -15.85 -4.77
C GLY A 317 10.45 -15.55 -3.26
N LEU A 318 10.82 -16.52 -2.45
CA LEU A 318 10.77 -16.46 -1.00
C LEU A 318 12.08 -15.90 -0.43
N PHE A 319 12.02 -14.71 0.16
CA PHE A 319 13.15 -14.06 0.85
C PHE A 319 12.64 -13.05 1.89
N ALA A 320 13.46 -12.76 2.89
CA ALA A 320 13.23 -11.70 3.88
C ALA A 320 13.97 -10.40 3.49
N PRO A 321 13.59 -9.22 4.01
CA PRO A 321 14.30 -7.96 3.75
C PRO A 321 15.77 -7.94 4.22
N THR A 322 16.21 -8.93 5.01
CA THR A 322 17.62 -9.19 5.37
C THR A 322 18.46 -9.68 4.20
N ASP A 323 17.83 -10.35 3.24
CA ASP A 323 18.50 -11.15 2.21
C ASP A 323 18.78 -10.30 0.95
N VAL A 324 18.25 -9.07 0.93
CA VAL A 324 18.52 -8.02 -0.04
C VAL A 324 19.86 -7.34 0.29
N HIS A 325 20.96 -7.98 -0.09
CA HIS A 325 22.30 -7.51 0.20
C HIS A 325 22.61 -6.15 -0.44
N ARG A 326 22.77 -5.13 0.41
CA ARG A 326 23.26 -3.77 0.07
C ARG A 326 22.54 -3.10 -1.12
N GLN A 327 21.25 -3.37 -1.31
CA GLN A 327 20.41 -2.83 -2.39
C GLN A 327 20.79 -3.26 -3.83
N VAL A 328 21.72 -4.20 -4.02
CA VAL A 328 22.26 -4.57 -5.36
C VAL A 328 22.30 -6.07 -5.63
N ALA A 329 21.93 -6.88 -4.64
CA ALA A 329 21.70 -8.30 -4.81
C ALA A 329 20.54 -8.76 -3.92
N ILE A 330 19.89 -9.85 -4.32
CA ILE A 330 18.84 -10.54 -3.58
C ILE A 330 19.21 -12.02 -3.55
N VAL A 331 19.31 -12.59 -2.35
CA VAL A 331 19.30 -14.05 -2.17
C VAL A 331 17.86 -14.45 -1.92
N PHE A 332 17.34 -15.41 -2.67
CA PHE A 332 15.96 -15.89 -2.50
C PHE A 332 15.83 -17.37 -2.83
N LYS A 333 14.73 -17.98 -2.39
CA LYS A 333 14.36 -19.36 -2.72
C LYS A 333 13.26 -19.39 -3.77
N THR A 334 13.45 -20.21 -4.80
CA THR A 334 12.47 -20.41 -5.88
C THR A 334 11.11 -20.87 -5.33
N PRO A 335 9.99 -20.36 -5.87
CA PRO A 335 8.68 -20.92 -5.56
C PRO A 335 8.56 -22.35 -6.10
N ALA A 336 7.65 -23.13 -5.53
CA ALA A 336 7.22 -24.38 -6.16
C ALA A 336 6.42 -24.07 -7.43
N TYR A 337 6.69 -24.81 -8.50
CA TYR A 337 5.94 -24.69 -9.75
C TYR A 337 4.58 -25.40 -9.62
N TRP A 338 3.52 -24.83 -10.22
CA TRP A 338 2.13 -25.25 -9.96
C TRP A 338 1.83 -26.71 -10.29
N ASN A 339 2.54 -27.28 -11.28
CA ASN A 339 2.46 -28.70 -11.62
C ASN A 339 3.80 -29.41 -11.36
N ILE A 340 3.96 -29.97 -10.16
CA ILE A 340 5.14 -30.75 -9.75
C ILE A 340 5.30 -32.02 -10.62
N ALA A 341 4.23 -32.52 -11.26
CA ALA A 341 4.20 -33.76 -12.03
C ALA A 341 4.54 -33.60 -13.52
N VAL A 342 5.40 -32.64 -13.88
CA VAL A 342 5.92 -32.52 -15.26
C VAL A 342 7.04 -33.54 -15.54
N GLU A 343 7.07 -34.07 -16.77
CA GLU A 343 8.08 -35.02 -17.23
C GLU A 343 9.24 -34.36 -18.00
N ARG A 344 9.10 -33.08 -18.37
CA ARG A 344 10.05 -32.31 -19.20
C ARG A 344 10.35 -30.97 -18.55
N PRO A 345 11.51 -30.35 -18.82
CA PRO A 345 11.80 -29.01 -18.32
C PRO A 345 10.80 -27.98 -18.88
N VAL A 346 10.29 -27.10 -18.02
CA VAL A 346 9.37 -26.02 -18.37
C VAL A 346 10.11 -24.69 -18.31
N LYS A 347 9.93 -23.83 -19.32
CA LYS A 347 10.41 -22.44 -19.29
C LYS A 347 9.35 -21.53 -18.69
N VAL A 348 9.76 -20.71 -17.74
CA VAL A 348 8.97 -19.61 -17.17
C VAL A 348 9.76 -18.30 -17.27
N HIS A 349 9.09 -17.18 -17.06
CA HIS A 349 9.71 -15.86 -16.97
C HIS A 349 9.92 -15.47 -15.50
N LEU A 350 10.94 -14.66 -15.25
CA LEU A 350 11.30 -14.12 -13.94
C LEU A 350 11.56 -12.62 -14.09
N GLU A 351 10.85 -11.81 -13.31
CA GLU A 351 11.03 -10.35 -13.24
C GLU A 351 11.20 -9.88 -11.79
N LEU A 352 11.79 -8.70 -11.60
CA LEU A 352 11.68 -7.95 -10.35
C LEU A 352 10.43 -7.09 -10.39
N ARG A 353 9.66 -7.02 -9.30
CA ARG A 353 8.48 -6.15 -9.19
C ARG A 353 8.55 -5.31 -7.91
N ARG A 354 8.35 -3.98 -8.01
CA ARG A 354 8.21 -3.09 -6.84
C ARG A 354 6.80 -3.25 -6.26
N LYS A 355 6.63 -3.22 -4.94
CA LYS A 355 5.32 -3.46 -4.29
C LYS A 355 4.46 -2.20 -4.22
N SER A 356 5.09 -1.02 -4.22
CA SER A 356 4.41 0.28 -4.06
C SER A 356 3.77 0.84 -5.34
N ASP A 357 4.28 0.48 -6.53
CA ASP A 357 3.79 0.99 -7.81
C ASP A 357 3.71 -0.07 -8.94
N ASP A 358 3.90 -1.35 -8.59
CA ASP A 358 3.89 -2.52 -9.47
C ASP A 358 4.81 -2.44 -10.71
N GLU A 359 5.81 -1.53 -10.71
CA GLU A 359 6.82 -1.47 -11.79
C GLU A 359 7.59 -2.80 -11.87
N THR A 360 7.73 -3.34 -13.08
CA THR A 360 8.47 -4.57 -13.38
C THR A 360 9.79 -4.30 -14.10
N SER A 361 10.78 -5.19 -13.93
CA SER A 361 11.98 -5.20 -14.80
C SER A 361 11.69 -5.83 -16.18
N ASP A 362 12.65 -5.70 -17.11
CA ASP A 362 12.76 -6.64 -18.22
C ASP A 362 12.74 -8.10 -17.69
N PRO A 363 11.99 -9.04 -18.28
CA PRO A 363 11.92 -10.42 -17.83
C PRO A 363 13.11 -11.27 -18.30
N VAL A 364 13.45 -12.28 -17.51
CA VAL A 364 14.54 -13.25 -17.76
C VAL A 364 13.96 -14.67 -17.81
N GLU A 365 14.42 -15.51 -18.74
CA GLU A 365 14.02 -16.93 -18.77
C GLU A 365 14.60 -17.71 -17.58
N PHE A 366 13.75 -18.50 -16.91
CA PHE A 366 14.14 -19.49 -15.92
C PHE A 366 13.55 -20.86 -16.29
N THR A 367 14.28 -21.95 -16.07
CA THR A 367 13.85 -23.31 -16.45
C THR A 367 13.61 -24.20 -15.24
N TYR A 368 12.36 -24.58 -14.99
CA TYR A 368 12.03 -25.59 -13.99
C TYR A 368 12.33 -26.99 -14.53
N GLN A 369 13.02 -27.81 -13.73
CA GLN A 369 13.44 -29.17 -14.06
C GLN A 369 12.60 -30.22 -13.30
N PRO A 370 12.20 -31.33 -13.95
CA PRO A 370 11.34 -32.35 -13.34
C PRO A 370 12.04 -33.07 -12.17
N GLN A 371 11.26 -33.50 -11.17
CA GLN A 371 11.81 -34.16 -9.99
C GLN A 371 12.29 -35.59 -10.34
N MET A 372 13.61 -35.76 -10.47
CA MET A 372 14.24 -37.05 -10.74
C MET A 372 14.10 -38.00 -9.55
N PHE A 373 13.10 -38.90 -9.61
CA PHE A 373 12.91 -39.98 -8.64
C PHE A 373 14.03 -41.03 -8.75
N ASP A 374 15.11 -40.83 -7.98
CA ASP A 374 16.19 -41.81 -7.80
C ASP A 374 15.68 -43.06 -7.05
N LYS A 375 15.26 -44.07 -7.83
CA LYS A 375 14.65 -45.31 -7.33
C LYS A 375 15.63 -46.18 -6.52
N GLU A 376 16.94 -46.02 -6.69
CA GLU A 376 17.94 -46.91 -6.08
C GLU A 376 18.20 -46.61 -4.60
N GLN A 377 18.19 -45.34 -4.20
CA GLN A 377 18.32 -44.95 -2.79
C GLN A 377 17.14 -45.44 -1.93
N ILE A 378 15.93 -45.42 -2.48
CA ILE A 378 14.71 -45.88 -1.79
C ILE A 378 14.79 -47.39 -1.53
N GLY A 379 15.22 -48.17 -2.52
CA GLY A 379 15.48 -49.60 -2.35
C GLY A 379 16.58 -49.89 -1.32
N SER A 380 17.64 -49.10 -1.33
CA SER A 380 18.78 -49.25 -0.40
C SER A 380 18.39 -48.99 1.06
N LYS A 381 17.56 -47.97 1.33
CA LYS A 381 17.06 -47.68 2.69
C LYS A 381 16.13 -48.79 3.21
N ARG A 382 15.35 -49.44 2.34
CA ARG A 382 14.45 -50.56 2.71
C ARG A 382 15.18 -51.89 2.99
N ARG A 383 16.47 -52.02 2.68
CA ARG A 383 17.26 -53.26 2.88
C ARG A 383 18.02 -53.33 4.22
N LYS A 384 18.06 -52.25 5.02
CA LYS A 384 18.64 -52.30 6.37
C LYS A 384 17.70 -53.04 7.33
N LYS A 385 18.06 -54.26 7.73
CA LYS A 385 17.40 -54.95 8.85
C LYS A 385 17.69 -54.22 10.17
N ILE A 386 16.72 -54.22 11.06
CA ILE A 386 16.84 -53.69 12.43
C ILE A 386 17.76 -54.64 13.23
N PRO A 387 18.71 -54.14 14.05
CA PRO A 387 19.49 -54.99 14.96
C PRO A 387 18.61 -55.77 15.94
N HIS A 388 19.06 -56.94 16.38
CA HIS A 388 18.31 -57.75 17.32
C HIS A 388 18.65 -57.36 18.77
N PHE A 389 17.65 -57.38 19.66
CA PHE A 389 17.78 -56.93 21.05
C PHE A 389 18.70 -57.83 21.91
N SER A 390 19.11 -58.98 21.39
CA SER A 390 20.05 -59.93 22.00
C SER A 390 21.44 -59.36 22.27
N ASP A 391 21.88 -58.38 21.48
CA ASP A 391 23.31 -58.03 21.38
C ASP A 391 23.79 -57.14 22.54
N TYR A 392 22.89 -56.77 23.46
CA TYR A 392 23.15 -55.87 24.59
C TYR A 392 23.54 -56.55 25.91
N PHE A 393 23.50 -57.89 25.99
CA PHE A 393 23.92 -58.62 27.20
C PHE A 393 24.83 -59.81 26.86
N LYS A 394 26.09 -59.70 27.27
CA LYS A 394 27.01 -60.84 27.37
C LYS A 394 27.96 -60.64 28.55
N ASP A 395 28.20 -61.71 29.31
CA ASP A 395 28.96 -61.67 30.57
C ASP A 395 30.38 -61.12 30.41
N GLY A 396 30.84 -60.43 31.46
CA GLY A 396 32.17 -59.85 31.53
C GLY A 396 33.25 -60.85 31.99
N SER A 397 34.48 -60.67 31.49
CA SER A 397 35.71 -61.31 32.00
C SER A 397 36.95 -60.60 31.42
N GLY A 398 37.99 -60.40 32.25
CA GLY A 398 39.35 -60.07 31.79
C GLY A 398 39.68 -58.56 31.71
N GLY A 399 40.32 -58.05 32.75
CA GLY A 399 40.71 -56.64 32.90
C GLY A 399 41.87 -56.14 32.02
N GLY A 400 42.12 -54.83 32.13
CA GLY A 400 43.21 -54.09 31.49
C GLY A 400 43.16 -52.61 31.91
N ASP A 401 44.12 -52.16 32.73
CA ASP A 401 44.17 -50.82 33.31
C ASP A 401 44.69 -49.73 32.33
N PRO A 402 44.41 -48.44 32.58
CA PRO A 402 44.53 -47.36 31.58
C PRO A 402 45.89 -46.65 31.57
N PRO A 403 46.09 -45.74 30.59
CA PRO A 403 46.54 -44.40 30.99
C PRO A 403 45.85 -43.21 30.26
N THR A 404 45.34 -42.29 31.08
CA THR A 404 45.52 -40.83 31.00
C THR A 404 45.56 -40.11 29.64
N ALA A 405 44.47 -39.39 29.32
CA ALA A 405 44.50 -38.12 28.58
C ALA A 405 43.36 -37.23 29.11
N GLY A 406 43.59 -35.92 29.29
CA GLY A 406 42.65 -35.06 30.02
C GLY A 406 42.40 -33.69 29.38
N GLY A 407 41.22 -33.13 29.69
CA GLY A 407 40.93 -31.69 29.70
C GLY A 407 40.91 -30.95 28.36
N GLY A 408 39.72 -30.74 27.78
CA GLY A 408 39.55 -29.85 26.62
C GLY A 408 38.17 -29.18 26.54
N GLY A 409 38.15 -27.85 26.62
CA GLY A 409 37.12 -26.98 26.04
C GLY A 409 35.68 -27.11 26.53
N GLY A 410 35.29 -26.35 27.56
CA GLY A 410 33.87 -26.08 27.84
C GLY A 410 33.32 -25.00 26.89
N GLY A 411 32.30 -25.35 26.10
CA GLY A 411 31.54 -24.40 25.27
C GLY A 411 30.12 -24.22 25.83
N GLY A 412 29.75 -22.99 26.19
CA GLY A 412 28.43 -22.68 26.73
C GLY A 412 27.40 -22.36 25.65
N PHE A 413 26.14 -22.75 25.88
CA PHE A 413 24.98 -22.27 25.11
C PHE A 413 23.97 -21.65 26.07
N SER A 414 23.56 -20.42 25.79
CA SER A 414 22.54 -19.69 26.54
C SER A 414 21.26 -19.61 25.72
N PHE A 415 20.12 -19.88 26.34
CA PHE A 415 18.82 -19.83 25.68
C PHE A 415 18.23 -18.42 25.80
N SER A 416 17.82 -17.86 24.67
CA SER A 416 17.05 -16.61 24.60
C SER A 416 15.86 -16.81 23.66
N THR A 417 14.73 -16.17 23.97
CA THR A 417 13.50 -16.22 23.17
C THR A 417 12.86 -14.84 23.16
N PHE A 418 12.19 -14.53 22.05
CA PHE A 418 11.86 -13.18 21.63
C PHE A 418 10.51 -12.69 22.19
N MET A 419 10.37 -11.37 22.28
CA MET A 419 9.11 -10.66 22.44
C MET A 419 8.79 -9.92 21.14
N PHE A 420 7.51 -9.92 20.73
CA PHE A 420 6.97 -9.04 19.69
C PHE A 420 5.74 -8.30 20.26
N PRO A 421 5.62 -6.97 20.07
CA PRO A 421 4.58 -6.17 20.73
C PRO A 421 3.33 -5.94 19.86
N GLY A 422 2.17 -5.78 20.52
CA GLY A 422 0.89 -5.45 19.88
C GLY A 422 -0.09 -4.71 20.79
N LEU A 423 -0.09 -3.37 20.71
CA LEU A 423 -1.20 -2.53 20.24
C LEU A 423 -2.69 -2.78 20.62
N LEU A 424 -3.40 -1.65 20.76
CA LEU A 424 -4.86 -1.39 20.74
C LEU A 424 -5.76 -1.80 21.92
N SER A 425 -6.70 -0.92 22.32
CA SER A 425 -7.57 -1.08 23.51
C SER A 425 -8.56 0.07 23.74
N PHE A 426 -9.60 -0.15 24.54
CA PHE A 426 -10.29 0.97 25.19
C PHE A 426 -10.78 0.60 26.60
N GLN A 427 -11.10 1.63 27.38
CA GLN A 427 -11.61 1.51 28.74
C GLN A 427 -13.14 1.41 28.72
N GLN A 428 -13.71 0.40 29.38
CA GLN A 428 -15.13 0.42 29.77
C GLN A 428 -15.31 0.05 31.23
N ASN A 429 -16.04 0.92 31.91
CA ASN A 429 -16.86 0.66 33.09
C ASN A 429 -18.22 1.28 32.72
N PRO A 430 -19.37 0.71 33.13
CA PRO A 430 -19.92 1.20 34.40
C PRO A 430 -20.70 0.16 35.24
N SER A 431 -20.73 0.43 36.56
CA SER A 431 -21.81 0.26 37.57
C SER A 431 -22.86 -0.89 37.47
N THR A 432 -23.42 -1.42 38.58
CA THR A 432 -23.84 -0.70 39.80
C THR A 432 -24.07 -1.61 41.02
N SER A 433 -23.62 -1.18 42.21
CA SER A 433 -24.08 -1.58 43.58
C SER A 433 -23.91 -3.06 44.04
N GLN A 434 -23.71 -3.39 45.32
CA GLN A 434 -24.12 -2.71 46.57
C GLN A 434 -23.00 -2.57 47.65
N SER A 435 -23.36 -1.91 48.77
CA SER A 435 -22.62 -1.53 49.99
C SER A 435 -21.84 -2.67 50.71
N SER A 436 -20.90 -2.44 51.64
CA SER A 436 -20.97 -1.49 52.78
C SER A 436 -19.68 -1.31 53.63
N TYR A 437 -19.41 -0.06 54.10
CA TYR A 437 -18.50 0.36 55.22
C TYR A 437 -16.99 -0.03 55.14
N GLN A 438 -15.98 0.65 55.75
CA GLN A 438 -15.93 1.69 56.79
C GLN A 438 -14.63 2.57 56.72
N GLY A 439 -14.74 3.92 56.72
CA GLY A 439 -13.67 4.90 57.08
C GLY A 439 -12.48 5.11 56.11
N GLY A 440 -11.84 6.30 56.04
CA GLY A 440 -12.17 7.61 56.60
C GLY A 440 -11.10 8.72 56.38
N ALA A 441 -11.52 9.99 56.43
CA ALA A 441 -10.74 11.27 56.42
C ALA A 441 -9.96 11.67 55.14
N GLY A 442 -10.10 12.94 54.69
CA GLY A 442 -9.35 13.46 53.51
C GLY A 442 -9.79 14.78 52.84
N THR A 443 -10.28 15.78 53.58
CA THR A 443 -10.41 17.23 53.20
C THR A 443 -10.44 17.68 51.71
N SER A 444 -11.66 17.99 51.23
CA SER A 444 -12.07 19.25 50.55
C SER A 444 -11.18 19.95 49.49
N GLN A 445 -11.72 20.13 48.27
CA GLN A 445 -12.16 21.46 47.80
C GLN A 445 -13.21 21.37 46.67
N GLU A 446 -13.82 22.49 46.32
CA GLU A 446 -15.04 22.60 45.49
C GLU A 446 -14.73 22.97 44.01
N GLY A 447 -15.68 22.70 43.11
CA GLY A 447 -15.62 23.09 41.70
C GLY A 447 -16.92 22.71 40.97
N GLU A 448 -17.57 23.68 40.34
CA GLU A 448 -18.96 23.57 39.87
C GLU A 448 -19.13 22.99 38.46
N ALA A 449 -20.38 22.68 38.12
CA ALA A 449 -20.79 22.05 36.87
C ALA A 449 -20.73 22.97 35.64
N ASN A 450 -20.63 22.36 34.45
CA ASN A 450 -21.76 22.45 33.52
C ASN A 450 -21.73 21.37 32.42
N GLU A 451 -22.92 20.98 31.97
CA GLU A 451 -23.08 20.25 30.71
C GLU A 451 -23.08 21.23 29.54
N SER A 452 -22.35 20.93 28.46
CA SER A 452 -22.87 21.01 27.08
C SER A 452 -21.81 20.73 26.02
N GLY A 453 -22.21 19.96 25.00
CA GLY A 453 -21.64 20.08 23.65
C GLY A 453 -20.68 18.99 23.18
N GLN A 454 -20.72 18.80 21.86
CA GLN A 454 -19.74 18.12 21.01
C GLN A 454 -19.50 16.62 21.25
N ARG A 455 -20.12 15.80 20.38
CA ARG A 455 -19.50 14.56 19.93
C ARG A 455 -18.16 14.91 19.28
N GLN A 456 -17.06 14.56 19.92
CA GLN A 456 -15.74 14.50 19.31
C GLN A 456 -15.36 13.03 19.17
N ASP A 457 -15.29 12.54 17.94
CA ASP A 457 -14.73 11.22 17.64
C ASP A 457 -13.21 11.30 17.90
N LYS A 458 -12.81 11.07 19.15
CA LYS A 458 -11.41 11.05 19.55
C LYS A 458 -10.76 9.79 18.97
N GLU A 459 -9.95 10.01 17.94
CA GLU A 459 -9.00 9.04 17.43
C GLU A 459 -7.96 8.74 18.53
N LEU A 460 -8.23 7.67 19.30
CA LEU A 460 -7.45 7.28 20.47
C LEU A 460 -6.01 6.95 20.05
N SER A 461 -5.03 7.38 20.84
CA SER A 461 -3.63 7.20 20.42
C SER A 461 -3.25 5.73 20.43
N LEU A 462 -2.57 5.28 19.37
CA LEU A 462 -2.08 3.90 19.18
C LEU A 462 -1.40 3.28 20.43
N THR A 463 -0.89 4.13 21.32
CA THR A 463 -0.23 3.85 22.61
C THR A 463 -1.16 3.77 23.83
N GLU A 464 -2.18 4.62 23.99
CA GLU A 464 -3.25 4.40 24.99
C GLU A 464 -4.03 3.14 24.62
N LEU A 465 -4.36 3.07 23.33
CA LEU A 465 -4.86 1.90 22.62
C LEU A 465 -3.90 0.74 23.01
N ALA A 466 -2.56 0.81 22.91
CA ALA A 466 -1.68 -0.29 23.37
C ALA A 466 -1.74 -0.73 24.87
N TRP A 467 -2.49 -0.08 25.77
CA TRP A 467 -2.49 -0.38 27.22
C TRP A 467 -3.60 -1.34 27.70
N ASN A 468 -4.88 -1.12 27.40
CA ASN A 468 -5.95 -1.90 28.05
C ASN A 468 -6.14 -3.33 27.50
N VAL A 469 -5.64 -3.71 26.31
CA VAL A 469 -5.55 -5.16 25.95
C VAL A 469 -4.53 -5.85 26.85
N ALA A 470 -3.39 -5.21 27.14
CA ALA A 470 -2.45 -5.71 28.13
C ALA A 470 -3.09 -5.79 29.53
N ALA A 471 -3.91 -4.79 29.92
CA ALA A 471 -4.62 -4.81 31.20
C ALA A 471 -5.70 -5.91 31.30
N ILE A 472 -6.48 -6.15 30.24
CA ILE A 472 -7.50 -7.21 30.16
C ILE A 472 -6.84 -8.60 30.16
N CYS A 473 -5.78 -8.80 29.36
CA CYS A 473 -4.98 -10.02 29.41
C CYS A 473 -4.37 -10.25 30.81
N ALA A 474 -3.84 -9.20 31.45
CA ALA A 474 -3.31 -9.28 32.81
C ALA A 474 -4.40 -9.56 33.86
N ALA A 475 -5.65 -9.16 33.63
CA ALA A 475 -6.79 -9.55 34.47
C ALA A 475 -7.10 -11.04 34.33
N ALA A 476 -7.30 -11.52 33.11
CA ALA A 476 -7.55 -12.95 32.85
C ALA A 476 -6.42 -13.87 33.35
N VAL A 477 -5.16 -13.41 33.33
CA VAL A 477 -4.02 -14.15 33.94
C VAL A 477 -4.14 -14.24 35.47
N ARG A 478 -4.63 -13.19 36.16
CA ARG A 478 -4.90 -13.26 37.61
C ARG A 478 -6.11 -14.15 37.91
N ASP A 479 -7.17 -14.05 37.11
CA ASP A 479 -8.38 -14.84 37.30
C ASP A 479 -8.12 -16.34 37.02
N TYR A 480 -7.29 -16.65 36.03
CA TYR A 480 -6.74 -17.99 35.82
C TYR A 480 -5.86 -18.45 36.98
N ALA A 481 -4.95 -17.62 37.49
CA ALA A 481 -4.11 -17.97 38.64
C ALA A 481 -4.91 -18.19 39.94
N ALA A 482 -6.09 -17.57 40.07
CA ALA A 482 -6.98 -17.73 41.22
C ALA A 482 -7.95 -18.93 41.08
N SER A 483 -8.34 -19.30 39.86
CA SER A 483 -9.36 -20.34 39.60
C SER A 483 -8.81 -21.68 39.06
N GLY A 484 -7.63 -21.66 38.44
CA GLY A 484 -7.09 -22.77 37.65
C GLY A 484 -7.78 -22.99 36.29
N ASP A 485 -8.77 -22.17 35.92
CA ASP A 485 -9.63 -22.41 34.76
C ASP A 485 -9.13 -21.68 33.50
N MET A 486 -8.62 -22.45 32.53
CA MET A 486 -8.09 -21.95 31.25
C MET A 486 -9.10 -21.11 30.45
N ARG A 487 -10.41 -21.27 30.70
CA ARG A 487 -11.47 -20.54 29.99
C ARG A 487 -11.38 -19.02 30.17
N TYR A 488 -10.85 -18.52 31.29
CA TYR A 488 -10.65 -17.07 31.49
C TYR A 488 -9.64 -16.48 30.50
N LEU A 489 -8.53 -17.18 30.22
CA LEU A 489 -7.53 -16.77 29.23
C LEU A 489 -8.10 -16.82 27.80
N LEU A 490 -8.78 -17.93 27.47
CA LEU A 490 -9.35 -18.15 26.15
C LEU A 490 -10.50 -17.18 25.83
N ALA A 491 -11.29 -16.76 26.82
CA ALA A 491 -12.40 -15.81 26.63
C ALA A 491 -11.94 -14.43 26.13
N VAL A 492 -10.80 -13.93 26.62
CA VAL A 492 -10.19 -12.68 26.12
C VAL A 492 -9.69 -12.85 24.69
N GLN A 493 -9.09 -14.01 24.38
CA GLN A 493 -8.47 -14.31 23.08
C GLN A 493 -9.40 -15.03 22.09
N ARG A 494 -10.72 -15.03 22.34
CA ARG A 494 -11.74 -15.77 21.55
C ARG A 494 -11.76 -15.49 20.05
N HIS A 495 -11.17 -14.38 19.60
CA HIS A 495 -11.05 -14.02 18.19
C HIS A 495 -9.85 -14.72 17.51
N LEU A 496 -8.80 -15.04 18.27
CA LEU A 496 -7.61 -15.75 17.77
C LEU A 496 -7.87 -17.25 17.58
N THR A 497 -8.81 -17.84 18.33
CA THR A 497 -9.14 -19.29 18.22
C THR A 497 -9.80 -19.68 16.91
N ALA A 498 -10.33 -18.70 16.16
CA ALA A 498 -10.87 -18.88 14.80
C ALA A 498 -9.80 -18.70 13.69
N VAL A 499 -8.60 -18.21 14.02
CA VAL A 499 -7.51 -18.05 13.04
C VAL A 499 -6.98 -19.43 12.62
N GLN A 500 -6.67 -19.57 11.34
CA GLN A 500 -6.10 -20.79 10.74
C GLN A 500 -4.56 -20.70 10.65
N ASP A 501 -3.89 -21.84 10.76
CA ASP A 501 -2.45 -21.97 10.52
C ASP A 501 -2.10 -22.16 9.02
N ASP A 502 -0.83 -22.42 8.73
CA ASP A 502 -0.31 -22.70 7.37
C ASP A 502 -0.92 -23.96 6.70
N ASN A 503 -1.70 -24.77 7.42
CA ASN A 503 -2.42 -25.95 6.93
C ASN A 503 -3.95 -25.72 6.82
N GLY A 504 -4.43 -24.54 7.24
CA GLY A 504 -5.85 -24.25 7.39
C GLY A 504 -6.44 -24.75 8.72
N ASP A 505 -5.64 -25.32 9.62
CA ASP A 505 -6.11 -25.87 10.88
C ASP A 505 -6.31 -24.74 11.91
N THR A 506 -7.53 -24.60 12.43
CA THR A 506 -7.82 -23.69 13.56
C THR A 506 -7.35 -24.28 14.89
N ALA A 507 -7.34 -23.50 15.97
CA ALA A 507 -7.00 -23.97 17.31
C ALA A 507 -7.77 -25.24 17.74
N LEU A 508 -9.03 -25.38 17.29
CA LEU A 508 -9.86 -26.57 17.54
C LEU A 508 -9.43 -27.80 16.72
N HIS A 509 -8.97 -27.61 15.47
CA HIS A 509 -8.36 -28.70 14.68
C HIS A 509 -7.08 -29.21 15.36
N LEU A 510 -6.20 -28.29 15.77
CA LEU A 510 -4.94 -28.62 16.46
C LEU A 510 -5.17 -29.32 17.80
N ALA A 511 -6.18 -28.92 18.58
CA ALA A 511 -6.54 -29.60 19.84
C ALA A 511 -6.99 -31.06 19.62
N VAL A 512 -7.75 -31.32 18.54
CA VAL A 512 -8.16 -32.66 18.12
C VAL A 512 -6.97 -33.48 17.61
N ILE A 513 -6.09 -32.93 16.78
CA ILE A 513 -4.88 -33.61 16.30
C ILE A 513 -4.02 -34.07 17.48
N ASN A 514 -3.82 -33.20 18.48
CA ASN A 514 -3.01 -33.49 19.66
C ASN A 514 -3.75 -34.28 20.76
N SER A 515 -4.99 -34.74 20.52
CA SER A 515 -5.80 -35.55 21.44
C SER A 515 -6.10 -34.92 22.81
N GLN A 516 -6.15 -33.58 22.88
CA GLN A 516 -6.27 -32.82 24.14
C GLN A 516 -7.75 -32.59 24.51
N GLN A 517 -8.39 -33.60 25.13
CA GLN A 517 -9.83 -33.60 25.44
C GLN A 517 -10.27 -32.41 26.30
N GLU A 518 -9.45 -32.04 27.28
CA GLU A 518 -9.69 -30.94 28.22
C GLU A 518 -9.65 -29.58 27.51
N VAL A 519 -8.72 -29.41 26.56
CA VAL A 519 -8.59 -28.20 25.72
C VAL A 519 -9.78 -28.09 24.75
N ILE A 520 -10.21 -29.21 24.16
CA ILE A 520 -11.42 -29.27 23.31
C ILE A 520 -12.66 -28.80 24.10
N HIS A 521 -12.82 -29.25 25.35
CA HIS A 521 -13.93 -28.81 26.21
C HIS A 521 -13.87 -27.31 26.52
N CYS A 522 -12.69 -26.80 26.90
CA CYS A 522 -12.52 -25.37 27.22
C CYS A 522 -12.75 -24.45 26.01
N LEU A 523 -12.30 -24.85 24.82
CA LEU A 523 -12.56 -24.13 23.57
C LEU A 523 -14.05 -24.14 23.23
N VAL A 524 -14.71 -25.30 23.31
CA VAL A 524 -16.16 -25.43 23.07
C VAL A 524 -16.97 -24.53 24.02
N ASP A 525 -16.69 -24.58 25.33
CA ASP A 525 -17.42 -23.78 26.33
C ASP A 525 -17.31 -22.27 26.06
N VAL A 526 -16.10 -21.79 25.80
CA VAL A 526 -15.81 -20.35 25.59
C VAL A 526 -16.47 -19.82 24.32
N MET A 527 -16.61 -20.66 23.30
CA MET A 527 -17.03 -20.24 21.96
C MET A 527 -18.51 -20.56 21.66
N ALA A 528 -19.19 -21.34 22.51
CA ALA A 528 -20.62 -21.66 22.38
C ALA A 528 -21.57 -20.45 22.46
N GLY A 529 -21.09 -19.27 22.87
CA GLY A 529 -21.84 -18.01 22.91
C GLY A 529 -21.71 -17.12 21.66
N LEU A 530 -21.10 -17.59 20.58
CA LEU A 530 -20.87 -16.81 19.35
C LEU A 530 -21.84 -17.21 18.21
N PRO A 531 -22.26 -16.26 17.35
CA PRO A 531 -23.21 -16.52 16.26
C PRO A 531 -22.61 -17.22 15.03
N GLU A 532 -21.27 -17.27 14.93
CA GLU A 532 -20.55 -17.89 13.80
C GLU A 532 -20.12 -19.31 14.18
N SER A 533 -20.50 -20.32 13.41
CA SER A 533 -20.27 -21.73 13.77
C SER A 533 -18.88 -22.25 13.38
N PHE A 534 -17.82 -21.63 13.92
CA PHE A 534 -16.40 -22.00 13.71
C PHE A 534 -16.09 -23.51 13.87
N VAL A 535 -16.91 -24.25 14.64
CA VAL A 535 -16.85 -25.72 14.82
C VAL A 535 -16.93 -26.46 13.47
N ASN A 536 -17.48 -25.81 12.44
CA ASN A 536 -17.72 -26.35 11.11
C ASN A 536 -16.69 -25.93 10.06
N GLU A 537 -15.65 -25.16 10.42
CA GLU A 537 -14.64 -24.71 9.47
C GLU A 537 -13.84 -25.86 8.85
N TYR A 538 -13.29 -25.57 7.66
CA TYR A 538 -12.51 -26.50 6.85
C TYR A 538 -11.03 -26.10 6.79
N ASN A 539 -10.13 -27.05 7.08
CA ASN A 539 -8.71 -26.92 6.76
C ASN A 539 -8.42 -27.11 5.25
N PHE A 540 -7.16 -27.00 4.83
CA PHE A 540 -6.79 -27.11 3.40
C PHE A 540 -6.94 -28.52 2.82
N LEU A 541 -7.10 -29.56 3.66
CA LEU A 541 -7.54 -30.90 3.21
C LEU A 541 -9.07 -31.01 3.06
N ARG A 542 -9.78 -29.90 3.26
CA ARG A 542 -11.24 -29.79 3.34
C ARG A 542 -11.83 -30.70 4.41
N GLN A 543 -11.09 -30.92 5.50
CA GLN A 543 -11.55 -31.65 6.69
C GLN A 543 -12.00 -30.65 7.75
N THR A 544 -12.97 -31.04 8.57
CA THR A 544 -13.41 -30.27 9.75
C THR A 544 -12.92 -30.96 11.03
N PRO A 545 -13.00 -30.34 12.23
CA PRO A 545 -12.56 -30.97 13.48
C PRO A 545 -13.26 -32.32 13.74
N LEU A 546 -14.52 -32.45 13.29
CA LEU A 546 -15.29 -33.69 13.39
C LEU A 546 -14.74 -34.81 12.48
N HIS A 547 -14.19 -34.47 11.30
CA HIS A 547 -13.51 -35.45 10.45
C HIS A 547 -12.19 -35.90 11.08
N LEU A 548 -11.40 -34.95 11.61
CA LEU A 548 -10.14 -35.25 12.29
C LEU A 548 -10.35 -36.15 13.51
N ALA A 549 -11.38 -35.90 14.32
CA ALA A 549 -11.68 -36.71 15.52
C ALA A 549 -12.04 -38.18 15.21
N VAL A 550 -12.50 -38.49 13.99
CA VAL A 550 -12.65 -39.87 13.51
C VAL A 550 -11.32 -40.46 13.06
N ILE A 551 -10.51 -39.68 12.33
CA ILE A 551 -9.17 -40.10 11.84
C ILE A 551 -8.24 -40.43 13.02
N THR A 552 -8.29 -39.64 14.09
CA THR A 552 -7.55 -39.84 15.34
C THR A 552 -8.21 -40.81 16.32
N LYS A 553 -9.41 -41.35 16.00
CA LYS A 553 -10.17 -42.34 16.79
C LYS A 553 -10.53 -41.88 18.21
N GLN A 554 -11.07 -40.66 18.33
CA GLN A 554 -11.41 -40.02 19.60
C GLN A 554 -12.94 -39.92 19.82
N PRO A 555 -13.61 -40.97 20.32
CA PRO A 555 -15.06 -40.94 20.54
C PRO A 555 -15.51 -39.85 21.54
N ARG A 556 -14.69 -39.51 22.53
CA ARG A 556 -14.97 -38.41 23.47
C ARG A 556 -14.90 -37.02 22.84
N ALA A 557 -14.02 -36.81 21.86
CA ALA A 557 -13.96 -35.56 21.11
C ALA A 557 -15.20 -35.41 20.20
N LEU A 558 -15.62 -36.51 19.56
CA LEU A 558 -16.85 -36.54 18.75
C LEU A 558 -18.10 -36.16 19.57
N ASP A 559 -18.26 -36.71 20.78
CA ASP A 559 -19.38 -36.35 21.67
C ASP A 559 -19.39 -34.86 22.06
N CYS A 560 -18.22 -34.26 22.34
CA CYS A 560 -18.12 -32.83 22.64
C CYS A 560 -18.42 -31.97 21.41
N LEU A 561 -17.84 -32.29 20.25
CA LEU A 561 -18.03 -31.54 19.00
C LEU A 561 -19.48 -31.57 18.50
N ILE A 562 -20.17 -32.72 18.58
CA ILE A 562 -21.57 -32.83 18.14
C ILE A 562 -22.49 -32.02 19.07
N LYS A 563 -22.24 -32.03 20.39
CA LYS A 563 -22.95 -31.17 21.35
C LYS A 563 -22.69 -29.68 21.12
N ALA A 564 -21.53 -29.33 20.59
CA ALA A 564 -21.17 -27.97 20.18
C ALA A 564 -21.77 -27.54 18.81
N GLY A 565 -22.58 -28.38 18.16
CA GLY A 565 -23.19 -28.05 16.85
C GLY A 565 -22.32 -28.39 15.62
N ALA A 566 -21.35 -29.29 15.75
CA ALA A 566 -20.64 -29.84 14.58
C ALA A 566 -21.60 -30.59 13.65
N ASN A 567 -21.57 -30.28 12.36
CA ASN A 567 -22.47 -30.84 11.35
C ASN A 567 -21.90 -32.15 10.74
N PRO A 568 -22.43 -33.35 11.06
CA PRO A 568 -21.95 -34.62 10.49
C PRO A 568 -22.31 -34.81 9.00
N ARG A 569 -23.04 -33.85 8.41
CA ARG A 569 -23.38 -33.78 6.99
C ARG A 569 -22.28 -33.18 6.11
N LEU A 570 -21.32 -32.48 6.71
CA LEU A 570 -20.19 -31.90 5.98
C LEU A 570 -19.31 -33.02 5.39
N ARG A 571 -18.66 -32.73 4.27
CA ARG A 571 -17.93 -33.70 3.45
C ARG A 571 -16.47 -33.27 3.28
N ASP A 572 -15.55 -34.23 3.26
CA ASP A 572 -14.13 -34.01 2.98
C ASP A 572 -13.83 -33.71 1.48
N ARG A 573 -12.55 -33.62 1.11
CA ARG A 573 -12.08 -33.48 -0.28
C ARG A 573 -12.40 -34.68 -1.20
N HIS A 574 -12.76 -35.83 -0.64
CA HIS A 574 -13.15 -37.05 -1.37
C HIS A 574 -14.68 -37.27 -1.37
N GLY A 575 -15.44 -36.36 -0.75
CA GLY A 575 -16.88 -36.45 -0.62
C GLY A 575 -17.36 -37.37 0.51
N ASN A 576 -16.43 -37.94 1.29
CA ASN A 576 -16.73 -38.73 2.49
C ASN A 576 -17.25 -37.80 3.58
N THR A 577 -18.17 -38.27 4.40
CA THR A 577 -18.49 -37.62 5.68
C THR A 577 -17.75 -38.32 6.82
N ALA A 578 -17.76 -37.74 8.03
CA ALA A 578 -17.20 -38.38 9.23
C ALA A 578 -17.66 -39.85 9.43
N VAL A 579 -18.91 -40.18 9.05
CA VAL A 579 -19.45 -41.55 9.09
C VAL A 579 -18.78 -42.48 8.07
N HIS A 580 -18.54 -42.00 6.84
CA HIS A 580 -17.81 -42.77 5.81
C HIS A 580 -16.38 -43.10 6.26
N ILE A 581 -15.70 -42.12 6.90
CA ILE A 581 -14.36 -42.31 7.46
C ILE A 581 -14.39 -43.35 8.60
N ALA A 582 -15.37 -43.29 9.50
CA ALA A 582 -15.47 -44.23 10.62
C ALA A 582 -15.60 -45.69 10.11
N CYS A 583 -16.38 -45.89 9.05
CA CYS A 583 -16.51 -47.17 8.36
C CYS A 583 -15.21 -47.59 7.65
N SER A 584 -14.55 -46.71 6.90
CA SER A 584 -13.33 -47.08 6.14
C SER A 584 -12.11 -47.36 7.03
N TYR A 585 -12.02 -46.74 8.21
CA TYR A 585 -10.98 -47.00 9.22
C TYR A 585 -11.34 -48.10 10.23
N GLY A 586 -12.51 -48.74 10.08
CA GLY A 586 -13.00 -49.83 10.91
C GLY A 586 -13.26 -49.47 12.38
N ASP A 587 -13.49 -48.19 12.69
CA ASP A 587 -13.66 -47.73 14.07
C ASP A 587 -15.12 -47.85 14.54
N ALA A 588 -15.45 -49.02 15.08
CA ALA A 588 -16.74 -49.31 15.69
C ALA A 588 -17.08 -48.41 16.90
N THR A 589 -16.08 -47.81 17.57
CA THR A 589 -16.32 -46.95 18.75
C THR A 589 -16.73 -45.54 18.36
N SER A 590 -15.98 -44.91 17.45
CA SER A 590 -16.34 -43.62 16.85
C SER A 590 -17.63 -43.72 16.03
N LEU A 591 -17.84 -44.83 15.31
CA LEU A 591 -19.09 -45.08 14.58
C LEU A 591 -20.29 -45.20 15.53
N LYS A 592 -20.14 -45.87 16.69
CA LYS A 592 -21.21 -45.97 17.69
C LYS A 592 -21.54 -44.60 18.32
N ALA A 593 -20.52 -43.78 18.58
CA ALA A 593 -20.73 -42.40 19.07
C ALA A 593 -21.48 -41.55 18.02
N LEU A 594 -21.01 -41.53 16.77
CA LEU A 594 -21.68 -40.82 15.67
C LEU A 594 -23.13 -41.25 15.49
N LEU A 595 -23.41 -42.56 15.50
CA LEU A 595 -24.75 -43.13 15.32
C LEU A 595 -25.68 -42.98 16.53
N HIS A 596 -25.20 -42.47 17.67
CA HIS A 596 -26.07 -42.11 18.78
C HIS A 596 -27.01 -40.94 18.40
N TYR A 597 -26.55 -40.04 17.52
CA TYR A 597 -27.26 -38.82 17.12
C TYR A 597 -27.96 -38.98 15.76
N ASP A 598 -29.25 -38.64 15.67
CA ASP A 598 -30.06 -38.86 14.46
C ASP A 598 -29.58 -38.10 13.22
N VAL A 599 -28.93 -36.93 13.41
CA VAL A 599 -28.37 -36.13 12.31
C VAL A 599 -27.32 -36.92 11.51
N SER A 600 -26.55 -37.79 12.17
CA SER A 600 -25.57 -38.70 11.54
C SER A 600 -26.25 -39.85 10.80
N LYS A 601 -27.36 -40.37 11.31
CA LYS A 601 -28.08 -41.52 10.72
C LYS A 601 -28.62 -41.20 9.32
N MET A 602 -29.01 -39.95 9.07
CA MET A 602 -29.46 -39.50 7.74
C MET A 602 -28.37 -39.60 6.66
N VAL A 603 -27.10 -39.52 7.05
CA VAL A 603 -25.94 -39.45 6.16
C VAL A 603 -25.50 -40.84 5.66
N LEU A 604 -25.91 -41.91 6.35
CA LEU A 604 -25.58 -43.31 6.04
C LEU A 604 -25.89 -43.72 4.58
N ASN A 605 -26.98 -43.21 4.01
CA ASN A 605 -27.42 -43.54 2.64
C ASN A 605 -26.70 -42.74 1.55
N TRP A 606 -25.88 -41.74 1.92
CA TRP A 606 -25.23 -40.87 0.96
C TRP A 606 -24.07 -41.60 0.26
N GLN A 607 -23.71 -41.11 -0.92
CA GLN A 607 -22.54 -41.58 -1.67
C GLN A 607 -21.44 -40.53 -1.62
N ASN A 608 -20.18 -40.95 -1.47
CA ASN A 608 -19.01 -40.09 -1.65
C ASN A 608 -18.75 -39.81 -3.15
N TYR A 609 -17.72 -39.04 -3.50
CA TYR A 609 -17.43 -38.72 -4.92
C TYR A 609 -16.88 -39.93 -5.72
N GLN A 610 -16.72 -41.10 -5.09
CA GLN A 610 -16.39 -42.37 -5.74
C GLN A 610 -17.61 -43.30 -5.88
N GLY A 611 -18.82 -42.82 -5.57
CA GLY A 611 -20.07 -43.59 -5.65
C GLY A 611 -20.30 -44.59 -4.50
N LYS A 612 -19.38 -44.67 -3.53
CA LYS A 612 -19.45 -45.60 -2.39
C LYS A 612 -20.33 -45.03 -1.28
N ARG A 613 -21.09 -45.91 -0.62
CA ARG A 613 -21.88 -45.65 0.59
C ARG A 613 -21.12 -46.13 1.82
N CYS A 614 -21.60 -45.83 3.02
CA CYS A 614 -20.97 -46.23 4.29
C CYS A 614 -20.81 -47.76 4.52
N TRP A 615 -21.34 -48.62 3.65
CA TRP A 615 -21.33 -50.08 3.77
C TRP A 615 -20.88 -50.80 2.47
N SER A 616 -20.16 -50.11 1.57
CA SER A 616 -19.70 -50.63 0.27
C SER A 616 -18.25 -50.28 -0.05
#